data_AF-A0A7H0SPC2-F1
#
_entry.id   AF-A0A7H0SPC2-F1
#
_cell.length_a   1.000
_cell.length_b   1.000
_cell.length_c   1.000
_cell.angle_alpha   90.00
_cell.angle_beta   90.00
_cell.angle_gamma   90.00
#
_symmetry.space_group_name_H-M   'P 1'
#
loop_
_entity.id
_entity.type
_entity.pdbx_description
1 polymer ?
#
loop_
_entity_poly.entity_id
_entity_poly.type
_entity_poly.pdbx_seq_one_letter_code
_entity_poly.pdbx_strand_id
1 'polypeptide(L)'
;MRISKLLVVGALIFCCLVIGSFLQISLVALFVIVPVACLGWLVFRQDPDTAESESLRQSIAASSQDIRDILDAYDRFCYSPDADSLTERTLHYPALADKKCRIKEIRIFHQQAERSRRFLRRLENQLSTKCTLSHLERLLALTDHRCQELSQAWHKAKQVAKTYGVNY
;
A
#
# COMPACT_ATOMS: atom_id res chain seq x y z
N MET A 1 17.62 20.58 -18.66
CA MET A 1 17.19 19.16 -18.78
C MET A 1 16.27 18.85 -20.00
N ARG A 2 15.74 19.83 -20.73
CA ARG A 2 15.05 19.61 -22.04
C ARG A 2 16.03 19.41 -23.21
N ILE A 3 17.16 20.13 -23.19
CA ILE A 3 18.18 20.09 -24.24
C ILE A 3 18.93 18.75 -24.26
N SER A 4 19.21 18.16 -23.09
CA SER A 4 19.83 16.84 -23.00
C SER A 4 18.94 15.72 -23.56
N LYS A 5 17.61 15.85 -23.41
CA LYS A 5 16.63 14.87 -23.93
C LYS A 5 16.49 14.94 -25.45
N LEU A 6 16.54 16.14 -26.04
CA LEU A 6 16.57 16.33 -27.50
C LEU A 6 17.86 15.80 -28.12
N LEU A 7 19.00 15.94 -27.43
CA LEU A 7 20.28 15.38 -27.89
C LEU A 7 20.28 13.86 -27.93
N VAL A 8 19.69 13.18 -26.94
CA VAL A 8 19.61 11.72 -26.91
C VAL A 8 18.69 11.18 -28.03
N VAL A 9 17.53 11.81 -28.24
CA VAL A 9 16.61 11.43 -29.32
C VAL A 9 17.21 11.71 -30.69
N GLY A 10 17.86 12.86 -30.85
CA GLY A 10 18.59 13.21 -32.08
C GLY A 10 19.72 12.24 -32.38
N ALA A 11 20.50 11.84 -31.37
CA ALA A 11 21.58 10.87 -31.52
C ALA A 11 21.06 9.47 -31.89
N LEU A 12 19.92 9.05 -31.33
CA LEU A 12 19.27 7.78 -31.67
C LEU A 12 18.77 7.76 -33.12
N ILE A 13 18.10 8.83 -33.56
CA ILE A 13 17.61 8.97 -34.94
C ILE A 13 18.79 9.00 -35.93
N PHE A 14 19.85 9.74 -35.61
CA PHE A 14 21.06 9.82 -36.43
C PHE A 14 21.77 8.47 -36.54
N CYS A 15 21.89 7.73 -35.43
CA CYS A 15 22.46 6.39 -35.42
C CYS A 15 21.64 5.42 -36.29
N CYS A 16 20.31 5.46 -36.21
CA CYS A 16 19.43 4.66 -37.04
C CYS A 16 19.52 5.01 -38.54
N LEU A 17 19.68 6.29 -38.89
CA LEU A 17 19.87 6.73 -40.28
C LEU A 17 21.21 6.28 -40.86
N VAL A 18 22.29 6.34 -40.07
CA VAL A 18 23.63 5.88 -40.48
C VAL A 18 23.66 4.37 -40.67
N ILE A 19 23.05 3.61 -39.76
CA ILE A 19 22.94 2.14 -39.89
C ILE A 19 22.05 1.77 -41.10
N GLY A 20 20.99 2.54 -41.34
CA GLY A 20 20.08 2.33 -42.46
C GLY A 20 20.65 2.70 -43.83
N SER A 21 21.62 3.61 -43.92
CA SER A 21 22.25 3.95 -45.21
C SER A 21 23.32 2.93 -45.62
N PHE A 22 23.91 2.21 -44.67
CA PHE A 22 24.95 1.21 -44.93
C PHE A 22 24.42 -0.20 -45.26
N LEU A 23 23.17 -0.51 -44.94
CA LEU A 23 22.55 -1.81 -45.23
C LEU A 23 21.39 -1.60 -46.21
N GLN A 24 21.43 -2.23 -47.39
CA GLN A 24 20.24 -2.36 -48.25
C GLN A 24 19.12 -3.03 -47.45
N ILE A 25 18.15 -2.25 -46.95
CA ILE A 25 17.29 -2.70 -45.86
C ILE A 25 16.26 -3.74 -46.35
N SER A 26 16.54 -4.99 -45.98
CA SER A 26 15.56 -6.08 -45.89
C SER A 26 14.49 -5.74 -44.85
N LEU A 27 13.22 -6.10 -45.13
CA LEU A 27 12.02 -5.89 -44.30
C LEU A 27 12.20 -6.20 -42.80
N VAL A 28 13.19 -7.05 -42.47
CA VAL A 28 13.57 -7.43 -41.11
C VAL A 28 13.97 -6.23 -40.24
N ALA A 29 14.68 -5.23 -40.77
CA ALA A 29 15.10 -4.10 -39.93
C ALA A 29 13.92 -3.19 -39.55
N LEU A 30 12.96 -3.00 -40.47
CA LEU A 30 11.74 -2.24 -40.20
C LEU A 30 10.89 -2.93 -39.11
N PHE A 31 10.84 -4.26 -39.13
CA PHE A 31 10.10 -5.05 -38.14
C PHE A 31 10.67 -4.93 -36.73
N VAL A 32 11.96 -4.61 -36.56
CA VAL A 32 12.58 -4.39 -35.24
C VAL A 32 12.50 -2.92 -34.82
N ILE A 33 12.72 -1.99 -35.75
CA ILE A 33 12.79 -0.56 -35.43
C ILE A 33 11.41 0.01 -35.05
N VAL A 34 10.34 -0.38 -35.75
CA VAL A 34 8.98 0.13 -35.49
C VAL A 34 8.47 -0.23 -34.09
N PRO A 35 8.51 -1.49 -33.61
CA PRO A 35 8.06 -1.80 -32.25
C PRO A 35 8.95 -1.17 -31.18
N VAL A 36 10.26 -1.06 -31.39
CA VAL A 36 11.17 -0.39 -30.44
C VAL A 36 10.85 1.12 -30.35
N ALA A 37 10.62 1.78 -31.47
CA ALA A 37 10.19 3.18 -31.50
C ALA A 37 8.80 3.38 -30.90
N CYS A 38 7.87 2.44 -31.14
CA CYS A 38 6.52 2.47 -30.58
C CYS A 38 6.53 2.29 -29.05
N LEU A 39 7.30 1.33 -28.54
CA LEU A 39 7.54 1.13 -27.11
C LEU A 39 8.21 2.35 -26.48
N GLY A 40 9.24 2.90 -27.14
CA GLY A 40 9.92 4.11 -26.71
C GLY A 40 8.97 5.30 -26.60
N TRP A 41 8.09 5.50 -27.58
CA TRP A 41 7.05 6.53 -27.56
C TRP A 41 6.05 6.32 -26.43
N LEU A 42 5.60 5.08 -26.21
CA LEU A 42 4.60 4.74 -25.20
C LEU A 42 5.13 5.04 -23.79
N VAL A 43 6.39 4.69 -23.51
CA VAL A 43 7.08 5.07 -22.27
C VAL A 43 7.27 6.58 -22.18
N PHE A 44 7.59 7.27 -23.28
CA PHE A 44 7.72 8.74 -23.32
C PHE A 44 6.42 9.50 -23.04
N ARG A 45 5.27 8.88 -23.26
CA ARG A 45 3.95 9.48 -23.00
C ARG A 45 3.51 9.34 -21.55
N GLN A 46 4.15 8.52 -20.74
CA GLN A 46 3.86 8.45 -19.32
C GLN A 46 4.43 9.69 -18.64
N ASP A 47 3.54 10.56 -18.16
CA ASP A 47 3.93 11.73 -17.38
C ASP A 47 4.53 11.23 -16.06
N PRO A 48 5.82 11.49 -15.75
CA PRO A 48 6.48 10.94 -14.57
C PRO A 48 5.73 11.24 -13.26
N ASP A 49 5.06 12.39 -13.18
CA ASP A 49 4.23 12.76 -12.02
C ASP A 49 3.04 11.81 -11.84
N THR A 50 2.50 11.25 -12.94
CA THR A 50 1.38 10.29 -12.88
C THR A 50 1.84 8.93 -12.39
N ALA A 51 2.99 8.44 -12.87
CA ALA A 51 3.56 7.18 -12.46
C ALA A 51 3.94 7.17 -10.96
N GLU A 52 4.55 8.26 -10.48
CA GLU A 52 4.91 8.39 -9.08
C GLU A 52 3.68 8.48 -8.16
N SER A 53 2.66 9.26 -8.58
CA SER A 53 1.40 9.34 -7.83
C SER A 53 0.69 7.99 -7.72
N GLU A 54 0.76 7.18 -8.77
CA GLU A 54 0.13 5.85 -8.79
C GLU A 54 0.88 4.86 -7.90
N SER A 55 2.22 4.89 -7.93
CA SER A 55 3.06 4.14 -7.00
C SER A 55 2.72 4.46 -5.54
N LEU A 56 2.58 5.76 -5.19
CA LEU A 56 2.18 6.16 -3.84
C LEU A 56 0.77 5.66 -3.47
N ARG A 57 -0.19 5.68 -4.40
CA ARG A 57 -1.53 5.12 -4.14
C ARG A 57 -1.47 3.62 -3.85
N GLN A 58 -0.64 2.88 -4.58
CA GLN A 58 -0.44 1.44 -4.34
C GLN A 58 0.19 1.18 -2.97
N SER A 59 1.20 1.98 -2.58
CA SER A 59 1.80 1.89 -1.24
C SER A 59 0.78 2.21 -0.14
N ILE A 60 -0.05 3.25 -0.31
CA ILE A 60 -1.12 3.56 0.64
C ILE A 60 -2.14 2.42 0.70
N ALA A 61 -2.51 1.84 -0.45
CA ALA A 61 -3.43 0.72 -0.52
C ALA A 61 -2.88 -0.49 0.25
N ALA A 62 -1.60 -0.83 0.06
CA ALA A 62 -0.92 -1.89 0.81
C ALA A 62 -0.93 -1.64 2.32
N SER A 63 -0.46 -0.47 2.78
CA SER A 63 -0.46 -0.14 4.22
C SER A 63 -1.87 -0.08 4.81
N SER A 64 -2.87 0.34 4.03
CA SER A 64 -4.28 0.32 4.45
C SER A 64 -4.82 -1.11 4.58
N GLN A 65 -4.33 -2.03 3.76
CA GLN A 65 -4.69 -3.44 3.82
C GLN A 65 -4.14 -4.08 5.10
N ASP A 66 -2.91 -3.77 5.49
CA ASP A 66 -2.35 -4.25 6.77
C ASP A 66 -3.22 -3.83 7.97
N ILE A 67 -3.75 -2.60 7.94
CA ILE A 67 -4.70 -2.13 8.96
C ILE A 67 -5.99 -2.96 8.93
N ARG A 68 -6.55 -3.23 7.74
CA ARG A 68 -7.75 -4.06 7.58
C ARG A 68 -7.52 -5.47 8.12
N ASP A 69 -6.38 -6.07 7.80
CA ASP A 69 -6.06 -7.45 8.22
C ASP A 69 -6.01 -7.59 9.74
N ILE A 70 -5.46 -6.60 10.46
CA ILE A 70 -5.46 -6.59 11.93
C ILE A 70 -6.89 -6.46 12.48
N LEU A 71 -7.69 -5.57 11.90
CA LEU A 71 -9.09 -5.37 12.32
C LEU A 71 -9.94 -6.62 12.06
N ASP A 72 -9.75 -7.25 10.90
CA ASP A 72 -10.42 -8.49 10.53
C ASP A 72 -10.00 -9.64 11.42
N ALA A 73 -8.72 -9.76 11.77
CA ALA A 73 -8.24 -10.76 12.72
C ALA A 73 -8.90 -10.57 14.10
N TYR A 74 -9.05 -9.33 14.55
CA TYR A 74 -9.75 -9.01 15.78
C TYR A 74 -11.26 -9.30 15.70
N ASP A 75 -11.91 -8.95 14.60
CA ASP A 75 -13.34 -9.22 14.42
C ASP A 75 -13.63 -10.72 14.30
N ARG A 76 -12.77 -11.49 13.62
CA ARG A 76 -12.82 -12.97 13.63
C ARG A 76 -12.68 -13.51 15.05
N PHE A 77 -11.70 -13.05 15.81
CA PHE A 77 -11.56 -13.44 17.23
C PHE A 77 -12.84 -13.13 18.04
N CYS A 78 -13.45 -11.96 17.84
CA CYS A 78 -14.64 -11.55 18.60
C CYS A 78 -15.93 -12.25 18.20
N TYR A 79 -16.11 -12.58 16.92
CA TYR A 79 -17.41 -12.98 16.38
C TYR A 79 -17.42 -14.32 15.66
N SER A 80 -16.26 -14.90 15.34
CA SER A 80 -16.24 -16.19 14.67
C SER A 80 -16.87 -17.28 15.55
N PRO A 81 -17.72 -18.15 14.97
CA PRO A 81 -18.28 -19.32 15.65
C PRO A 81 -17.32 -20.52 15.68
N ASP A 82 -16.14 -20.42 15.05
CA ASP A 82 -15.19 -21.53 14.95
C ASP A 82 -14.72 -21.99 16.34
N ALA A 83 -14.52 -23.30 16.52
CA ALA A 83 -14.11 -23.89 17.78
C ALA A 83 -12.79 -23.29 18.31
N ASP A 84 -11.85 -23.01 17.43
CA ASP A 84 -10.56 -22.39 17.79
C ASP A 84 -10.76 -20.96 18.30
N SER A 85 -11.57 -20.16 17.60
CA SER A 85 -11.88 -18.77 18.01
C SER A 85 -12.65 -18.72 19.32
N LEU A 86 -13.59 -19.66 19.55
CA LEU A 86 -14.29 -19.83 20.82
C LEU A 86 -13.33 -20.19 21.95
N THR A 87 -12.42 -21.14 21.70
CA THR A 87 -11.40 -21.55 22.67
C THR A 87 -10.48 -20.39 23.02
N GLU A 88 -10.00 -19.66 22.02
CA GLU A 88 -9.18 -18.46 22.23
C GLU A 88 -9.92 -17.41 23.05
N ARG A 89 -11.19 -17.13 22.72
CA ARG A 89 -12.00 -16.12 23.39
C ARG A 89 -12.40 -16.51 24.82
N THR A 90 -12.55 -17.80 25.12
CA THR A 90 -13.00 -18.24 26.44
C THR A 90 -11.84 -18.61 27.37
N LEU A 91 -10.80 -19.25 26.86
CA LEU A 91 -9.73 -19.82 27.68
C LEU A 91 -8.43 -19.01 27.64
N HIS A 92 -8.06 -18.43 26.50
CA HIS A 92 -6.73 -17.86 26.32
C HIS A 92 -6.68 -16.34 26.41
N TYR A 93 -7.68 -15.66 25.86
CA TYR A 93 -7.69 -14.20 25.74
C TYR A 93 -9.05 -13.56 26.04
N PRO A 94 -9.83 -13.99 27.06
CA PRO A 94 -11.17 -13.44 27.29
C PRO A 94 -11.17 -11.92 27.53
N ALA A 95 -10.09 -11.39 28.11
CA ALA A 95 -9.87 -9.96 28.29
C ALA A 95 -9.96 -9.13 27.00
N LEU A 96 -9.55 -9.69 25.85
CA LEU A 96 -9.62 -9.01 24.56
C LEU A 96 -11.04 -8.87 24.01
N ALA A 97 -11.97 -9.72 24.44
CA ALA A 97 -13.38 -9.63 24.01
C ALA A 97 -14.20 -8.69 24.91
N ASP A 98 -13.71 -8.39 26.12
CA ASP A 98 -14.38 -7.47 27.04
C ASP A 98 -14.09 -6.00 26.71
N LYS A 99 -15.07 -5.33 26.11
CA LYS A 99 -15.01 -3.89 25.78
C LYS A 99 -14.90 -2.98 27.01
N LYS A 100 -15.19 -3.49 28.22
CA LYS A 100 -15.09 -2.74 29.48
C LYS A 100 -13.82 -3.09 30.28
N CYS A 101 -12.90 -3.86 29.69
CA CYS A 101 -11.66 -4.25 30.32
C CYS A 101 -10.88 -3.01 30.82
N ARG A 102 -10.41 -3.08 32.07
CA ARG A 102 -9.67 -1.98 32.72
C ARG A 102 -8.17 -2.02 32.44
N ILE A 103 -7.67 -3.13 31.90
CA ILE A 103 -6.27 -3.30 31.52
C ILE A 103 -5.91 -2.24 30.46
N LYS A 104 -4.87 -1.47 30.76
CA LYS A 104 -4.48 -0.29 29.99
C LYS A 104 -4.20 -0.62 28.52
N GLU A 105 -3.44 -1.67 28.26
CA GLU A 105 -2.98 -2.08 26.93
C GLU A 105 -4.16 -2.52 26.05
N ILE A 106 -5.08 -3.30 26.61
CA ILE A 106 -6.29 -3.76 25.93
C ILE A 106 -7.20 -2.57 25.60
N ARG A 107 -7.39 -1.66 26.55
CA ARG A 107 -8.16 -0.42 26.31
C ARG A 107 -7.53 0.45 25.22
N ILE A 108 -6.20 0.58 25.20
CA ILE A 108 -5.49 1.31 24.14
C ILE A 108 -5.74 0.65 22.80
N PHE A 109 -5.64 -0.68 22.70
CA PHE A 109 -5.94 -1.39 21.47
C PHE A 109 -7.36 -1.14 20.98
N HIS A 110 -8.38 -1.27 21.83
CA HIS A 110 -9.77 -0.97 21.43
C HIS A 110 -9.94 0.46 20.92
N GLN A 111 -9.31 1.44 21.58
CA GLN A 111 -9.34 2.83 21.14
C GLN A 111 -8.66 3.01 19.77
N GLN A 112 -7.53 2.35 19.54
CA GLN A 112 -6.83 2.41 18.26
C GLN A 112 -7.61 1.68 17.15
N ALA A 113 -8.19 0.52 17.42
CA ALA A 113 -9.04 -0.19 16.46
C ALA A 113 -10.20 0.69 15.96
N GLU A 114 -10.90 1.34 16.90
CA GLU A 114 -11.98 2.28 16.56
C GLU A 114 -11.50 3.51 15.79
N ARG A 115 -10.33 4.06 16.14
CA ARG A 115 -9.72 5.17 15.40
C ARG A 115 -9.32 4.76 13.99
N SER A 116 -8.74 3.57 13.82
CA SER A 116 -8.33 3.02 12.54
C SER A 116 -9.51 2.73 11.62
N ARG A 117 -10.61 2.17 12.14
CA ARG A 117 -11.87 2.03 11.38
C ARG A 117 -12.37 3.36 10.82
N ARG A 118 -12.40 4.40 11.66
CA ARG A 118 -12.79 5.76 11.21
C ARG A 118 -11.79 6.37 10.24
N PHE A 119 -10.52 6.02 10.35
CA PHE A 119 -9.47 6.49 9.44
C PHE A 119 -9.64 5.86 8.05
N LEU A 120 -9.79 4.53 7.96
CA LEU A 120 -9.99 3.81 6.69
C LEU A 120 -11.20 4.34 5.91
N ARG A 121 -12.34 4.55 6.59
CA ARG A 121 -13.53 5.15 5.96
C ARG A 121 -13.28 6.54 5.35
N ARG A 122 -12.37 7.32 5.93
CA ARG A 122 -12.00 8.65 5.41
C ARG A 122 -10.95 8.56 4.32
N LEU A 123 -10.03 7.60 4.43
CA LEU A 123 -8.96 7.36 3.48
C LEU A 123 -9.50 7.05 2.08
N GLU A 124 -10.53 6.21 1.98
CA GLU A 124 -11.17 5.86 0.70
C GLU A 124 -11.77 7.09 -0.01
N ASN A 125 -12.38 8.00 0.75
CA ASN A 125 -12.89 9.27 0.21
C ASN A 125 -11.76 10.21 -0.23
N GLN A 126 -10.62 10.20 0.46
CA GLN A 126 -9.47 11.03 0.10
C GLN A 126 -8.77 10.50 -1.16
N LEU A 127 -8.64 9.19 -1.31
CA LEU A 127 -7.97 8.56 -2.46
C LEU A 127 -8.76 8.67 -3.77
N SER A 128 -10.08 8.81 -3.71
CA SER A 128 -10.93 8.99 -4.89
C SER A 128 -10.90 10.42 -5.48
N THR A 129 -10.36 11.39 -4.73
CA THR A 129 -10.24 12.78 -5.18
C THR A 129 -8.88 13.02 -5.86
N LYS A 130 -8.80 13.98 -6.80
CA LYS A 130 -7.50 14.42 -7.36
C LYS A 130 -6.63 15.02 -6.24
N CYS A 131 -5.60 14.30 -5.85
CA CYS A 131 -4.61 14.74 -4.85
C CYS A 131 -3.28 15.10 -5.51
N THR A 132 -2.58 16.08 -4.92
CA THR A 132 -1.20 16.39 -5.28
C THR A 132 -0.24 15.31 -4.76
N LEU A 133 0.93 15.17 -5.40
CA LEU A 133 1.97 14.21 -4.96
C LEU A 133 2.33 14.39 -3.47
N SER A 134 2.59 15.62 -3.05
CA SER A 134 2.88 15.97 -1.65
C SER A 134 1.75 15.69 -0.66
N HIS A 135 0.51 15.57 -1.14
CA HIS A 135 -0.60 15.12 -0.30
C HIS A 135 -0.58 13.60 -0.13
N LEU A 136 -0.30 12.86 -1.21
CA LEU A 136 -0.16 11.40 -1.17
C LEU A 136 0.99 10.96 -0.28
N GLU A 137 2.15 11.63 -0.32
CA GLU A 137 3.29 11.32 0.57
C GLU A 137 2.91 11.48 2.05
N ARG A 138 2.25 12.58 2.41
CA ARG A 138 1.76 12.82 3.78
C ARG A 138 0.71 11.79 4.18
N LEU A 139 -0.15 11.39 3.24
CA LEU A 139 -1.18 10.39 3.48
C LEU A 139 -0.57 9.00 3.69
N LEU A 140 0.47 8.65 2.93
CA LEU A 140 1.25 7.43 3.11
C LEU A 140 1.91 7.40 4.49
N ALA A 141 2.67 8.44 4.84
CA ALA A 141 3.32 8.52 6.14
C ALA A 141 2.33 8.42 7.32
N LEU A 142 1.15 9.04 7.18
CA LEU A 142 0.08 8.93 8.18
C LEU A 142 -0.50 7.51 8.23
N THR A 143 -0.69 6.86 7.08
CA THR A 143 -1.22 5.48 7.00
C THR A 143 -0.24 4.51 7.63
N ASP A 144 1.05 4.62 7.34
CA ASP A 144 2.11 3.79 7.91
C ASP A 144 2.20 3.96 9.43
N HIS A 145 2.15 5.20 9.91
CA HIS A 145 2.13 5.47 11.35
C HIS A 145 0.92 4.82 12.03
N ARG A 146 -0.27 4.89 11.42
CA ARG A 146 -1.48 4.27 11.98
C ARG A 146 -1.41 2.75 11.96
N CYS A 147 -0.86 2.16 10.90
CA CYS A 147 -0.59 0.73 10.82
C CYS A 147 0.33 0.29 11.97
N GLN A 148 1.44 1.02 12.17
CA GLN A 148 2.40 0.73 13.23
C GLN A 148 1.77 0.86 14.63
N GLU A 149 1.03 1.93 14.91
CA GLU A 149 0.35 2.12 16.20
C GLU A 149 -0.64 0.98 16.49
N LEU A 150 -1.45 0.60 15.49
CA LEU A 150 -2.44 -0.46 15.65
C LEU A 150 -1.78 -1.82 15.86
N SER A 151 -0.77 -2.15 15.05
CA SER A 151 -0.01 -3.39 15.15
C SER A 151 0.65 -3.54 16.52
N GLN A 152 1.34 -2.50 16.99
CA GLN A 152 1.96 -2.50 18.32
C GLN A 152 0.93 -2.65 19.44
N ALA A 153 -0.20 -1.96 19.34
CA ALA A 153 -1.27 -2.07 20.33
C ALA A 153 -1.87 -3.48 20.34
N TRP A 154 -2.07 -4.10 19.18
CA TRP A 154 -2.58 -5.46 19.04
C TRP A 154 -1.67 -6.49 19.69
N HIS A 155 -0.36 -6.46 19.38
CA HIS A 155 0.61 -7.37 19.97
C HIS A 155 0.70 -7.22 21.49
N LYS A 156 0.76 -5.99 22.01
CA LYS A 156 0.77 -5.73 23.45
C LYS A 156 -0.51 -6.21 24.12
N ALA A 157 -1.67 -5.96 23.52
CA ALA A 157 -2.95 -6.40 24.06
C ALA A 157 -3.06 -7.94 24.10
N LYS A 158 -2.65 -8.65 23.04
CA LYS A 158 -2.57 -10.13 23.03
C LYS A 158 -1.64 -10.67 24.10
N GLN A 159 -0.45 -10.09 24.22
CA GLN A 159 0.52 -10.51 25.23
C GLN A 159 -0.04 -10.36 26.64
N VAL A 160 -0.62 -9.21 26.95
CA VAL A 160 -1.20 -8.95 28.27
C VAL A 160 -2.42 -9.82 28.52
N ALA A 161 -3.33 -9.96 27.55
CA ALA A 161 -4.49 -10.84 27.69
C ALA A 161 -4.09 -12.29 27.97
N LYS A 162 -3.00 -12.78 27.35
CA LYS A 162 -2.44 -14.11 27.65
C LYS A 162 -1.99 -14.23 29.10
N THR A 163 -1.34 -13.19 29.63
CA THR A 163 -0.81 -13.17 30.99
C THR A 163 -1.91 -13.23 32.04
N TYR A 164 -3.00 -12.48 31.83
CA TYR A 164 -4.13 -12.49 32.76
C TYR A 164 -5.06 -13.70 32.57
N GLY A 165 -5.12 -14.26 31.35
CA GLY A 165 -5.98 -15.39 31.02
C GLY A 165 -7.43 -15.11 31.45
N VAL A 166 -8.00 -15.97 32.28
CA VAL A 166 -9.38 -15.86 32.77
C VAL A 166 -9.51 -14.93 34.01
N ASN A 167 -8.40 -14.48 34.60
CA ASN A 167 -8.36 -13.72 35.85
C ASN A 167 -8.17 -12.20 35.65
N TYR A 168 -8.80 -11.61 34.64
CA TYR A 168 -8.60 -10.21 34.21
C TYR A 168 -9.65 -9.22 34.74
#